data_AF-A0A535RFJ9-F1
#
_entry.id   AF-A0A535RFJ9-F1
#
_cell.length_a   1.000
_cell.length_b   1.000
_cell.length_c   1.000
_cell.angle_alpha   90.00
_cell.angle_beta   90.00
_cell.angle_gamma   90.00
#
_symmetry.space_group_name_H-M   'P 1'
#
loop_
_entity.id
_entity.type
_entity.pdbx_description
1 polymer ?
#
loop_
_entity_poly.entity_id
_entity_poly.type
_entity_poly.pdbx_seq_one_letter_code
_entity_poly.pdbx_strand_id
1 'polypeptide(L)'
;MQPAASLGTHQAQRTNRCKRWLRAWAWYHCSSSVPQESSPMSTIEFGLMLQPFPVGFPGIELFEYNRRLIRKLSPGFTTLWVEDHLQLGETATHECLSTLSYFAAEFPQFRVGALVLCQSYRNPALTAKMAANLQALSGGRFILGLGAGWKEDEYHAYGYPFPDTKTRLEQLEEAAIIAKTMWSSRPATFLGK
;
A
#
# COMPACT_ATOMS: atom_id res chain seq x y z
N MET A 1 5.57 68.95 -35.38
CA MET A 1 6.69 68.03 -35.71
C MET A 1 6.38 66.66 -35.13
N GLN A 2 6.04 65.70 -35.98
CA GLN A 2 6.35 64.27 -35.78
C GLN A 2 7.78 64.03 -36.32
N PRO A 3 8.51 62.94 -35.99
CA PRO A 3 8.06 61.53 -35.93
C PRO A 3 8.72 60.75 -34.75
N ALA A 4 8.74 59.42 -34.57
CA ALA A 4 8.37 58.24 -35.34
C ALA A 4 8.13 57.06 -34.35
N ALA A 5 7.39 56.05 -34.79
CA ALA A 5 7.10 54.81 -34.07
C ALA A 5 8.22 53.76 -34.20
N SER A 6 8.28 52.81 -33.25
CA SER A 6 8.79 51.46 -33.52
C SER A 6 8.06 50.40 -32.69
N LEU A 7 7.44 49.45 -33.40
CA LEU A 7 6.81 48.21 -32.94
C LEU A 7 7.85 47.16 -32.53
N GLY A 8 7.45 46.19 -31.69
CA GLY A 8 8.16 44.91 -31.49
C GLY A 8 7.88 44.28 -30.11
N THR A 9 6.74 43.59 -29.94
CA THR A 9 6.55 42.12 -29.98
C THR A 9 6.99 41.33 -28.74
N HIS A 10 5.99 40.71 -28.10
CA HIS A 10 6.08 39.62 -27.13
C HIS A 10 7.02 38.49 -27.57
N GLN A 11 7.84 37.99 -26.64
CA GLN A 11 8.28 36.59 -26.69
C GLN A 11 8.50 35.99 -25.30
N ALA A 12 7.98 34.77 -25.18
CA ALA A 12 7.79 33.97 -23.98
C ALA A 12 9.09 33.61 -23.23
N GLN A 13 8.99 33.63 -21.90
CA GLN A 13 9.96 33.01 -21.00
C GLN A 13 9.92 31.48 -21.18
N ARG A 14 11.04 30.92 -21.62
CA ARG A 14 11.27 29.48 -21.72
C ARG A 14 12.34 29.11 -20.69
N THR A 15 11.91 28.51 -19.59
CA THR A 15 12.78 27.95 -18.55
C THR A 15 13.53 26.73 -19.09
N ASN A 16 14.84 26.67 -18.89
CA ASN A 16 15.67 25.55 -19.33
C ASN A 16 16.42 24.93 -18.14
N ARG A 17 15.99 23.71 -17.83
CA ARG A 17 16.78 22.52 -17.43
C ARG A 17 17.54 22.51 -16.10
N CYS A 18 16.96 21.69 -15.20
CA CYS A 18 17.61 20.66 -14.39
C CYS A 18 19.12 20.48 -14.60
N LYS A 19 19.92 20.99 -13.64
CA LYS A 19 21.25 20.47 -13.29
C LYS A 19 21.47 20.60 -11.78
N ARG A 20 21.29 19.50 -11.05
CA ARG A 20 21.64 19.28 -9.64
C ARG A 20 21.70 17.74 -9.54
N TRP A 21 22.81 17.05 -9.27
CA TRP A 21 23.77 17.22 -8.19
C TRP A 21 25.05 16.41 -8.49
N LEU A 22 26.22 16.98 -8.22
CA LEU A 22 27.49 16.27 -8.11
C LEU A 22 28.08 16.53 -6.72
N ARG A 23 28.42 15.42 -6.05
CA ARG A 23 29.55 15.21 -5.12
C ARG A 23 29.64 16.06 -3.84
N ALA A 24 29.63 15.38 -2.69
CA ALA A 24 30.55 15.66 -1.58
C ALA A 24 30.41 14.63 -0.44
N TRP A 25 31.02 13.45 -0.49
CA TRP A 25 31.40 12.72 0.73
C TRP A 25 32.75 12.02 0.46
N ALA A 26 33.82 12.74 0.83
CA ALA A 26 35.18 12.23 0.86
C ALA A 26 35.47 11.61 2.24
N TRP A 27 36.33 10.61 2.20
CA TRP A 27 36.85 9.78 3.29
C TRP A 27 37.18 10.49 4.60
N TYR A 28 36.88 9.80 5.71
CA TYR A 28 37.68 9.86 6.94
C TYR A 28 38.20 8.45 7.25
N HIS A 29 39.52 8.28 7.24
CA HIS A 29 40.21 7.26 8.02
C HIS A 29 40.39 7.81 9.43
N CYS A 30 39.67 7.26 10.41
CA CYS A 30 40.01 7.38 11.81
C CYS A 30 39.81 6.00 12.44
N SER A 31 40.89 5.40 12.93
CA SER A 31 40.81 4.16 13.68
C SER A 31 40.22 4.47 15.05
N SER A 32 39.08 3.86 15.33
CA SER A 32 38.49 3.76 16.66
C SER A 32 37.69 2.47 16.63
N SER A 33 38.05 1.53 17.51
CA SER A 33 37.42 0.22 17.66
C SER A 33 35.90 0.32 17.58
N VAL A 34 35.33 -0.22 16.50
CA VAL A 34 33.88 -0.39 16.32
C VAL A 34 33.41 -1.32 17.44
N PRO A 35 32.45 -0.93 18.29
CA PRO A 35 31.80 -1.89 19.18
C PRO A 35 31.16 -2.95 18.29
N GLN A 36 31.48 -4.23 18.52
CA GLN A 36 30.75 -5.34 17.91
C GLN A 36 29.33 -5.33 18.46
N GLU A 37 28.47 -4.51 17.88
CA GLU A 37 27.04 -4.68 17.97
C GLU A 37 26.75 -5.98 17.25
N SER A 38 26.45 -7.04 18.01
CA SER A 38 25.99 -8.29 17.44
C SER A 38 24.75 -7.96 16.61
N SER A 39 24.87 -7.98 15.29
CA SER A 39 23.72 -7.86 14.39
C SER A 39 22.64 -8.80 14.92
N PRO A 40 21.42 -8.31 15.21
CA PRO A 40 20.36 -9.18 15.71
C PRO A 40 20.22 -10.34 14.73
N MET A 41 20.31 -11.58 15.22
CA MET A 41 20.10 -12.75 14.37
C MET A 41 18.75 -12.57 13.67
N SER A 42 18.74 -12.59 12.34
CA SER A 42 17.50 -12.50 11.57
C SER A 42 16.62 -13.69 11.94
N THR A 43 15.50 -13.43 12.61
CA THR A 43 14.51 -14.46 12.95
C THR A 43 13.46 -14.56 11.85
N ILE A 44 13.08 -15.79 11.49
CA ILE A 44 11.93 -16.04 10.61
C ILE A 44 10.66 -15.96 11.45
N GLU A 45 9.67 -15.18 10.99
CA GLU A 45 8.35 -15.09 11.60
C GLU A 45 7.31 -15.87 10.79
N PHE A 46 6.30 -16.43 11.47
CA PHE A 46 5.17 -17.08 10.82
C PHE A 46 3.95 -16.16 10.79
N GLY A 47 3.31 -16.07 9.62
CA GLY A 47 2.04 -15.39 9.40
C GLY A 47 0.93 -16.37 9.05
N LEU A 48 -0.27 -16.12 9.55
CA LEU A 48 -1.46 -16.94 9.32
C LEU A 48 -2.35 -16.26 8.29
N MET A 49 -2.55 -16.90 7.14
CA MET A 49 -3.58 -16.48 6.19
C MET A 49 -4.95 -16.92 6.71
N LEU A 50 -5.86 -15.95 6.88
CA LEU A 50 -7.24 -16.20 7.25
C LEU A 50 -8.02 -16.64 6.00
N GLN A 51 -9.02 -17.50 6.17
CA GLN A 51 -9.90 -17.83 5.06
C GLN A 51 -10.82 -16.64 4.77
N PRO A 52 -10.80 -16.08 3.55
CA PRO A 52 -11.63 -14.94 3.19
C PRO A 52 -12.90 -15.34 2.43
N PHE A 53 -12.99 -16.59 1.94
CA PHE A 53 -14.14 -17.15 1.25
C PHE A 53 -14.73 -18.36 2.00
N PRO A 54 -16.04 -18.58 1.88
CA PRO A 54 -16.75 -19.65 2.57
C PRO A 54 -16.46 -21.01 1.92
N VAL A 55 -15.47 -21.76 2.41
CA VAL A 55 -15.37 -23.20 2.10
C VAL A 55 -16.37 -23.96 2.99
N GLY A 56 -17.66 -23.82 2.68
CA GLY A 56 -18.75 -24.45 3.43
C GLY A 56 -19.26 -23.69 4.65
N PHE A 57 -18.91 -22.40 4.81
CA PHE A 57 -19.35 -21.56 5.95
C PHE A 57 -19.85 -20.17 5.50
N PRO A 58 -21.16 -19.95 5.33
CA PRO A 58 -21.67 -18.65 4.91
C PRO A 58 -21.54 -17.58 6.00
N GLY A 59 -21.17 -16.35 5.60
CA GLY A 59 -21.22 -15.15 6.46
C GLY A 59 -20.43 -15.27 7.77
N ILE A 60 -21.10 -15.06 8.90
CA ILE A 60 -20.47 -14.97 10.23
C ILE A 60 -19.77 -16.26 10.66
N GLU A 61 -20.19 -17.41 10.12
CA GLU A 61 -19.58 -18.71 10.46
C GLU A 61 -18.10 -18.78 10.05
N LEU A 62 -17.72 -18.08 8.97
CA LEU A 62 -16.32 -17.99 8.55
C LEU A 62 -15.48 -17.21 9.56
N PHE A 63 -16.04 -16.16 10.18
CA PHE A 63 -15.35 -15.42 11.23
C PHE A 63 -15.14 -16.30 12.47
N GLU A 64 -16.12 -17.11 12.85
CA GLU A 64 -15.96 -18.08 13.94
C GLU A 64 -14.91 -19.14 13.62
N TYR A 65 -14.86 -19.63 12.37
CA TYR A 65 -13.82 -20.53 11.91
C TYR A 65 -12.42 -19.90 12.05
N ASN A 66 -12.24 -18.69 11.52
CA ASN A 66 -10.98 -17.96 11.62
C ASN A 66 -10.59 -17.67 13.08
N ARG A 67 -11.55 -17.27 13.92
CA ARG A 67 -11.33 -17.07 15.36
C ARG A 67 -10.82 -18.33 16.05
N ARG A 68 -11.43 -19.49 15.77
CA ARG A 68 -10.98 -20.79 16.31
C ARG A 68 -9.58 -21.13 15.81
N LEU A 69 -9.30 -20.89 14.53
CA LEU A 69 -7.99 -21.12 13.93
C LEU A 69 -6.90 -20.26 14.60
N ILE A 70 -7.16 -18.95 14.74
CA ILE A 70 -6.24 -18.00 15.39
C ILE A 70 -5.95 -18.45 16.82
N ARG A 71 -6.98 -18.74 17.62
CA ARG A 71 -6.79 -19.16 19.03
C ARG A 71 -5.99 -20.45 19.13
N LYS A 72 -6.26 -21.42 18.24
CA LYS A 72 -5.57 -22.72 18.23
C LYS A 72 -4.09 -22.61 17.82
N LEU A 73 -3.76 -21.77 16.84
CA LEU A 73 -2.41 -21.67 16.28
C LEU A 73 -1.58 -20.53 16.86
N SER A 74 -2.20 -19.62 17.62
CA SER A 74 -1.58 -18.36 18.08
C SER A 74 -0.17 -18.46 18.69
N PRO A 75 0.24 -19.50 19.45
CA PRO A 75 1.57 -19.50 20.08
C PRO A 75 2.74 -19.45 19.10
N GLY A 76 2.54 -19.76 17.82
CA GLY A 76 3.59 -19.78 16.80
C GLY A 76 3.52 -18.66 15.75
N PHE A 77 2.51 -17.78 15.78
CA PHE A 77 2.23 -16.85 14.68
C PHE A 77 2.20 -15.40 15.15
N THR A 78 2.74 -14.48 14.33
CA THR A 78 2.87 -13.05 14.68
C THR A 78 1.93 -12.14 13.87
N THR A 79 1.47 -12.59 12.70
CA THR A 79 0.73 -11.75 11.75
C THR A 79 -0.48 -12.49 11.19
N LEU A 80 -1.60 -11.79 11.01
CA LEU A 80 -2.78 -12.28 10.30
C LEU A 80 -2.86 -11.64 8.92
N TRP A 81 -3.12 -12.45 7.89
CA TRP A 81 -3.17 -12.01 6.49
C TRP A 81 -4.55 -12.27 5.88
N VAL A 82 -5.03 -11.30 5.09
CA VAL A 82 -6.29 -11.41 4.32
C VAL A 82 -6.01 -10.96 2.89
N GLU A 83 -6.43 -11.75 1.91
CA GLU A 83 -6.33 -11.38 0.49
C GLU A 83 -7.43 -10.39 0.09
N ASP A 84 -7.25 -9.71 -1.04
CA ASP A 84 -8.18 -8.69 -1.53
C ASP A 84 -8.93 -9.15 -2.77
N HIS A 85 -9.42 -10.38 -2.76
CA HIS A 85 -10.39 -10.85 -3.74
C HIS A 85 -11.78 -10.27 -3.43
N LEU A 86 -12.55 -10.01 -4.48
CA LEU A 86 -13.93 -9.56 -4.46
C LEU A 86 -14.90 -10.73 -4.76
N GLN A 87 -14.45 -11.71 -5.55
CA GLN A 87 -15.17 -12.96 -5.81
C GLN A 87 -14.23 -14.06 -6.32
N LEU A 88 -14.59 -15.32 -6.05
CA LEU A 88 -13.92 -16.48 -6.62
C LEU A 88 -14.93 -17.33 -7.39
N GLY A 89 -15.01 -17.08 -8.71
CA GLY A 89 -16.11 -17.58 -9.52
C GLY A 89 -17.44 -17.03 -8.98
N GLU A 90 -18.36 -17.92 -8.64
CA GLU A 90 -19.67 -17.55 -8.05
C GLU A 90 -19.61 -17.38 -6.51
N THR A 91 -18.45 -17.60 -5.89
CA THR A 91 -18.31 -17.54 -4.43
C THR A 91 -17.99 -16.13 -3.98
N ALA A 92 -18.88 -15.55 -3.17
CA ALA A 92 -18.63 -14.27 -2.52
C ALA A 92 -17.46 -14.37 -1.53
N THR A 93 -16.63 -13.32 -1.48
CA THR A 93 -15.48 -13.20 -0.58
C THR A 93 -15.72 -12.04 0.37
N HIS A 94 -15.14 -12.10 1.58
CA HIS A 94 -15.19 -10.96 2.49
C HIS A 94 -14.16 -9.90 2.08
N GLU A 95 -14.58 -8.65 2.13
CA GLU A 95 -13.72 -7.52 1.78
C GLU A 95 -12.52 -7.41 2.74
N CYS A 96 -11.33 -7.18 2.19
CA CYS A 96 -10.06 -7.27 2.90
C CYS A 96 -9.93 -6.31 4.09
N LEU A 97 -10.12 -5.01 3.88
CA LEU A 97 -9.78 -4.00 4.90
C LEU A 97 -10.77 -3.99 6.06
N SER A 98 -12.06 -4.23 5.80
CA SER A 98 -13.09 -4.38 6.83
C SER A 98 -12.86 -5.64 7.66
N THR A 99 -12.51 -6.76 7.03
CA THR A 99 -12.15 -8.01 7.71
C THR A 99 -10.91 -7.84 8.57
N LEU A 100 -9.86 -7.19 8.06
CA LEU A 100 -8.66 -6.89 8.85
C LEU A 100 -8.97 -5.95 10.02
N SER A 101 -9.85 -4.95 9.83
CA SER A 101 -10.28 -4.05 10.92
C SER A 101 -10.95 -4.82 12.06
N TYR A 102 -11.81 -5.79 11.72
CA TYR A 102 -12.47 -6.67 12.70
C TYR A 102 -11.45 -7.47 13.53
N PHE A 103 -10.55 -8.20 12.86
CA PHE A 103 -9.57 -9.03 13.56
C PHE A 103 -8.48 -8.22 14.27
N ALA A 104 -8.14 -7.03 13.78
CA ALA A 104 -7.20 -6.13 14.45
C ALA A 104 -7.70 -5.69 15.83
N ALA A 105 -9.01 -5.47 15.96
CA ALA A 105 -9.64 -5.11 17.22
C ALA A 105 -9.76 -6.31 18.17
N GLU A 106 -10.15 -7.49 17.63
CA GLU A 106 -10.34 -8.69 18.45
C GLU A 106 -9.02 -9.30 18.95
N PHE A 107 -7.96 -9.22 18.14
CA PHE A 107 -6.67 -9.86 18.41
C PHE A 107 -5.54 -8.82 18.47
N PRO A 108 -5.45 -8.03 19.56
CA PRO A 108 -4.50 -6.91 19.67
C PRO A 108 -3.03 -7.32 19.70
N GLN A 109 -2.73 -8.61 19.94
CA GLN A 109 -1.37 -9.15 19.97
C GLN A 109 -0.77 -9.44 18.59
N PHE A 110 -1.58 -9.49 17.53
CA PHE A 110 -1.11 -9.82 16.17
C PHE A 110 -0.84 -8.59 15.33
N ARG A 111 0.10 -8.64 14.39
CA ARG A 111 0.09 -7.73 13.25
C ARG A 111 -1.04 -8.12 12.30
N VAL A 112 -1.54 -7.18 11.50
CA VAL A 112 -2.57 -7.47 10.49
C VAL A 112 -2.10 -6.95 9.13
N GLY A 113 -2.29 -7.72 8.07
CA GLY A 113 -1.76 -7.35 6.76
C GLY A 113 -2.64 -7.78 5.59
N ALA A 114 -2.63 -6.96 4.53
CA ALA A 114 -3.25 -7.32 3.26
C ALA A 114 -2.29 -8.17 2.41
N LEU A 115 -2.78 -9.24 1.79
CA LEU A 115 -1.99 -10.17 0.97
C LEU A 115 -2.60 -10.38 -0.44
N VAL A 116 -2.44 -9.47 -1.39
CA VAL A 116 -2.12 -8.05 -1.23
C VAL A 116 -3.33 -7.24 -1.68
N LEU A 117 -3.47 -6.01 -1.17
CA LEU A 117 -4.53 -5.11 -1.59
C LEU A 117 -4.37 -4.75 -3.08
N CYS A 118 -5.42 -4.92 -3.86
CA CYS A 118 -5.38 -4.57 -5.28
C CYS A 118 -5.48 -3.05 -5.43
N GLN A 119 -4.46 -2.43 -6.03
CA GLN A 119 -4.42 -0.98 -6.23
C GLN A 119 -5.60 -0.47 -7.08
N SER A 120 -6.14 -1.31 -7.97
CA SER A 120 -7.16 -0.94 -8.95
C SER A 120 -8.60 -0.97 -8.41
N TYR A 121 -8.86 -1.63 -7.27
CA TYR A 121 -10.23 -1.86 -6.79
C TYR A 121 -10.83 -0.66 -6.05
N ARG A 122 -10.02 0.36 -5.75
CA ARG A 122 -10.44 1.53 -4.98
C ARG A 122 -9.67 2.76 -5.43
N ASN A 123 -10.23 3.95 -5.21
CA ASN A 123 -9.49 5.18 -5.42
C ASN A 123 -8.21 5.21 -4.56
N PRO A 124 -7.03 5.56 -5.12
CA PRO A 124 -5.75 5.48 -4.40
C PRO A 124 -5.68 6.41 -3.18
N ALA A 125 -6.30 7.59 -3.24
CA ALA A 125 -6.35 8.50 -2.09
C ALA A 125 -7.28 7.98 -0.99
N LEU A 126 -8.41 7.36 -1.36
CA LEU A 126 -9.28 6.68 -0.41
C LEU A 126 -8.56 5.49 0.24
N THR A 127 -7.85 4.67 -0.54
CA THR A 127 -7.01 3.57 -0.04
C THR A 127 -5.99 4.06 0.98
N ALA A 128 -5.30 5.16 0.70
CA ALA A 128 -4.35 5.77 1.64
C ALA A 128 -5.02 6.22 2.95
N LYS A 129 -6.23 6.77 2.89
CA LYS A 129 -7.01 7.16 4.07
C LYS A 129 -7.48 5.94 4.87
N MET A 130 -7.99 4.90 4.21
CA MET A 130 -8.42 3.66 4.86
C MET A 130 -7.24 2.95 5.54
N ALA A 131 -6.09 2.87 4.87
CA ALA A 131 -4.86 2.32 5.42
C ALA A 131 -4.38 3.10 6.66
N ALA A 132 -4.38 4.44 6.60
CA ALA A 132 -4.05 5.27 7.76
C ALA A 132 -5.03 5.05 8.93
N ASN A 133 -6.32 4.87 8.63
CA ASN A 133 -7.34 4.61 9.64
C ASN A 133 -7.11 3.25 10.32
N LEU A 134 -6.89 2.19 9.54
CA LEU A 134 -6.60 0.87 10.08
C LEU A 134 -5.27 0.83 10.84
N GLN A 135 -4.26 1.57 10.38
CA GLN A 135 -3.01 1.75 11.12
C GLN A 135 -3.26 2.39 12.49
N ALA A 136 -4.13 3.39 12.59
CA ALA A 136 -4.51 4.00 13.87
C ALA A 136 -5.34 3.03 14.75
N LEU A 137 -6.38 2.40 14.20
CA LEU A 137 -7.24 1.47 14.93
C LEU A 137 -6.49 0.24 15.47
N SER A 138 -5.50 -0.23 14.72
CA SER A 138 -4.65 -1.33 15.14
C SER A 138 -3.53 -0.91 16.10
N GLY A 139 -3.39 0.36 16.46
CA GLY A 139 -2.27 0.81 17.31
C GLY A 139 -0.90 0.66 16.64
N GLY A 140 -0.84 0.83 15.32
CA GLY A 140 0.41 0.81 14.56
C GLY A 140 0.79 -0.55 13.96
N ARG A 141 -0.10 -1.54 14.03
CA ARG A 141 0.18 -2.95 13.68
C ARG A 141 -0.20 -3.35 12.25
N PHE A 142 -0.72 -2.43 11.44
CA PHE A 142 -1.14 -2.72 10.08
C PHE A 142 0.04 -2.73 9.10
N ILE A 143 0.06 -3.75 8.24
CA ILE A 143 0.97 -3.89 7.10
C ILE A 143 0.17 -3.71 5.82
N LEU A 144 0.40 -2.60 5.12
CA LEU A 144 -0.19 -2.37 3.81
C LEU A 144 0.62 -3.13 2.73
N GLY A 145 0.19 -4.35 2.41
CA GLY A 145 0.60 -5.03 1.19
C GLY A 145 -0.20 -4.50 0.00
N LEU A 146 0.48 -4.03 -1.05
CA LEU A 146 -0.13 -3.54 -2.29
C LEU A 146 0.31 -4.40 -3.49
N GLY A 147 -0.60 -4.63 -4.42
CA GLY A 147 -0.32 -5.31 -5.68
C GLY A 147 -1.03 -4.66 -6.88
N ALA A 148 -0.53 -4.98 -8.07
CA ALA A 148 -1.06 -4.49 -9.34
C ALA A 148 -2.37 -5.20 -9.78
N GLY A 149 -2.87 -6.14 -8.96
CA GLY A 149 -3.94 -7.07 -9.31
C GLY A 149 -3.56 -8.01 -10.46
N TRP A 150 -4.44 -8.94 -10.79
CA TRP A 150 -4.20 -9.91 -11.88
C TRP A 150 -5.45 -10.62 -12.38
N LYS A 151 -6.50 -10.70 -11.55
CA LYS A 151 -7.65 -11.55 -11.76
C LYS A 151 -8.75 -10.82 -12.55
N GLU A 152 -8.63 -10.86 -13.86
CA GLU A 152 -9.44 -10.07 -14.82
C GLU A 152 -10.97 -10.18 -14.65
N ASP A 153 -11.48 -11.36 -14.33
CA ASP A 153 -12.92 -11.58 -14.11
C ASP A 153 -13.48 -10.79 -12.92
N GLU A 154 -12.70 -10.57 -11.87
CA GLU A 154 -13.12 -9.71 -10.75
C GLU A 154 -13.21 -8.24 -11.17
N TYR A 155 -12.29 -7.79 -12.03
CA TYR A 155 -12.33 -6.43 -12.58
C TYR A 155 -13.63 -6.22 -13.35
N HIS A 156 -13.93 -7.11 -14.29
CA HIS A 156 -15.13 -7.00 -15.12
C HIS A 156 -16.42 -7.12 -14.29
N ALA A 157 -16.46 -8.03 -13.31
CA ALA A 157 -17.63 -8.22 -12.45
C ALA A 157 -17.98 -6.97 -11.61
N TYR A 158 -16.99 -6.17 -11.24
CA TYR A 158 -17.17 -4.94 -10.49
C TYR A 158 -17.10 -3.67 -11.35
N GLY A 159 -17.03 -3.82 -12.68
CA GLY A 159 -17.01 -2.69 -13.62
C GLY A 159 -15.69 -1.89 -13.62
N TYR A 160 -14.59 -2.49 -13.15
CA TYR A 160 -13.27 -1.88 -13.20
C TYR A 160 -12.59 -2.11 -14.56
N PRO A 161 -11.84 -1.14 -15.08
CA PRO A 161 -11.00 -1.37 -16.25
C PRO A 161 -9.89 -2.35 -15.90
N PHE A 162 -9.63 -3.32 -16.79
CA PHE A 162 -8.48 -4.22 -16.70
C PHE A 162 -7.40 -3.83 -17.72
N PRO A 163 -6.58 -2.81 -17.43
CA PRO A 163 -5.53 -2.40 -18.36
C PRO A 163 -4.40 -3.43 -18.39
N ASP A 164 -3.51 -3.28 -19.37
CA ASP A 164 -2.36 -4.17 -19.52
C ASP A 164 -1.46 -4.16 -18.27
N THR A 165 -0.63 -5.20 -18.16
CA THR A 165 0.25 -5.40 -17.00
C THR A 165 1.19 -4.22 -16.75
N LYS A 166 1.70 -3.58 -17.81
CA LYS A 166 2.61 -2.43 -17.68
C LYS A 166 1.88 -1.29 -16.99
N THR A 167 0.70 -0.95 -17.48
CA THR A 167 -0.14 0.14 -16.94
C THR A 167 -0.48 -0.14 -15.48
N ARG A 168 -0.85 -1.37 -15.12
CA ARG A 168 -1.18 -1.72 -13.72
C ARG A 168 0.02 -1.63 -12.78
N LEU A 169 1.23 -1.94 -13.25
CA LEU A 169 2.47 -1.75 -12.47
C LEU A 169 2.79 -0.26 -12.26
N GLU A 170 2.58 0.58 -13.28
CA GLU A 170 2.74 2.02 -13.14
C GLU A 170 1.71 2.60 -12.17
N GLN A 171 0.45 2.17 -12.26
CA GLN A 171 -0.59 2.58 -11.30
C GLN A 171 -0.28 2.13 -9.87
N LEU A 172 0.29 0.93 -9.67
CA LEU A 172 0.78 0.48 -8.36
C LEU A 172 1.86 1.41 -7.79
N GLU A 173 2.83 1.81 -8.62
CA GLU A 173 3.87 2.77 -8.22
C GLU A 173 3.24 4.10 -7.79
N GLU A 174 2.34 4.65 -8.61
CA GLU A 174 1.65 5.90 -8.31
C GLU A 174 0.80 5.80 -7.04
N ALA A 175 0.07 4.71 -6.83
CA ALA A 175 -0.72 4.47 -5.62
C ALA A 175 0.17 4.49 -4.37
N ALA A 176 1.36 3.89 -4.42
CA ALA A 176 2.33 3.92 -3.32
C ALA A 176 2.90 5.33 -3.08
N ILE A 177 3.13 6.12 -4.13
CA ILE A 177 3.58 7.51 -4.02
C ILE A 177 2.47 8.39 -3.42
N ILE A 178 1.24 8.26 -3.90
CA ILE A 178 0.06 8.98 -3.39
C ILE A 178 -0.10 8.71 -1.90
N ALA A 179 -0.07 7.44 -1.49
CA ALA A 179 -0.21 7.07 -0.08
C ALA A 179 0.87 7.71 0.80
N LYS A 180 2.15 7.56 0.42
CA LYS A 180 3.28 8.17 1.14
C LYS A 180 3.18 9.69 1.19
N THR A 181 2.76 10.34 0.11
CA THR A 181 2.58 11.80 0.04
C THR A 181 1.48 12.26 0.98
N MET A 182 0.33 11.57 0.99
CA MET A 182 -0.79 11.89 1.88
C MET A 182 -0.45 11.76 3.36
N TRP A 183 0.43 10.82 3.73
CA TRP A 183 0.84 10.62 5.12
C TRP A 183 1.93 11.58 5.58
N SER A 184 2.72 12.15 4.66
CA SER A 184 3.91 12.94 4.99
C SER A 184 3.80 14.44 4.70
N SER A 185 2.88 14.87 3.83
CA SER A 185 2.81 16.25 3.32
C SER A 185 1.43 16.89 3.51
N ARG A 186 1.40 18.21 3.75
CA ARG A 186 0.17 19.00 3.94
C ARG A 186 0.30 20.41 3.30
N PRO A 187 -0.52 20.77 2.30
CA PRO A 187 -1.45 19.91 1.56
C PRO A 187 -0.71 18.85 0.73
N ALA A 188 -1.35 17.70 0.50
CA ALA A 188 -0.83 16.67 -0.40
C ALA A 188 -1.29 16.97 -1.83
N THR A 189 -0.39 16.86 -2.81
CA THR A 189 -0.70 16.99 -4.24
C THR A 189 0.15 16.00 -5.02
N PHE A 190 -0.46 15.35 -6.00
CA PHE A 190 0.20 14.42 -6.90
C PHE A 190 -0.36 14.60 -8.30
N LEU A 191 0.53 14.76 -9.29
CA LEU A 191 0.20 14.77 -10.70
C LEU A 191 0.78 13.48 -11.30
N GLY A 192 -0.10 12.52 -11.57
CA GLY A 192 0.24 11.25 -12.20
C GLY A 192 0.47 11.40 -13.70
N LYS A 193 0.76 10.27 -14.35
CA LYS A 193 0.92 10.16 -15.81
C LYS A 193 -0.39 10.36 -16.57
#